data_AF-A0A0N4YVM9-F1
#
_entry.id   AF-A0A0N4YVM9-F1
#
_cell.length_a   1.000
_cell.length_b   1.000
_cell.length_c   1.000
_cell.angle_alpha   90.00
_cell.angle_beta   90.00
_cell.angle_gamma   90.00
#
_symmetry.space_group_name_H-M   'P 1'
#
loop_
_entity.id
_entity.type
_entity.pdbx_description
1 polymer ?
#
loop_
_entity_poly.entity_id
_entity_poly.type
_entity_poly.pdbx_seq_one_letter_code
_entity_poly.pdbx_strand_id
1 'polypeptide(L)'
;MVYIDYVSVSEALSEFGYSLPDDDGLMDKINSLATEFSLDMDDFIDELLASVVNMKKTEVDSAILEHMEAELAKKLKKNLDRVATPSSSKPKRTAFGERPTNQYAFDVSCVDAGESSGEDFGSGHLSGIYSAFAPVLPSPSNAKYQARSERFVVTQHLQGQLFVKSSAGNGPVSINILSAMPKDKYGADKAANVIDDLPLSDESVSLLMDDEGGSVIKLDLSALPEVSVFPGQLVALQGSFEGGERFVASRQFFPKPMPLSPFEGSSIDGR
;
A
#
# COMPACT_ATOMS: atom_id res chain seq x y z
N MET A 1 -23.48 -15.90 -16.04
CA MET A 1 -22.85 -16.64 -17.15
C MET A 1 -21.86 -15.68 -17.75
N VAL A 2 -20.57 -15.92 -17.50
CA VAL A 2 -19.50 -15.09 -18.07
C VAL A 2 -19.23 -15.66 -19.45
N TYR A 3 -19.33 -14.82 -20.47
CA TYR A 3 -19.01 -15.19 -21.84
C TYR A 3 -17.78 -14.42 -22.26
N ILE A 4 -16.74 -15.16 -22.63
CA ILE A 4 -15.46 -14.67 -23.10
C ILE A 4 -15.38 -15.00 -24.59
N ASP A 5 -15.20 -13.97 -25.40
CA ASP A 5 -15.09 -14.07 -26.85
C ASP A 5 -13.64 -14.30 -27.29
N TYR A 6 -13.48 -15.05 -28.39
CA TYR A 6 -12.16 -15.39 -28.95
C TYR A 6 -11.35 -14.14 -29.31
N VAL A 7 -12.01 -13.09 -29.83
CA VAL A 7 -11.34 -11.87 -30.29
C VAL A 7 -10.68 -11.16 -29.11
N SER A 8 -11.39 -10.95 -28.01
CA SER A 8 -10.82 -10.30 -26.82
C SER A 8 -9.65 -11.07 -26.22
N VAL A 9 -9.74 -12.41 -26.13
CA VAL A 9 -8.65 -13.23 -25.55
C VAL A 9 -7.45 -13.28 -26.47
N SER A 10 -7.67 -13.45 -27.78
CA SER A 10 -6.57 -13.48 -28.75
C SER A 10 -5.84 -12.14 -28.84
N GLU A 11 -6.55 -11.01 -28.78
CA GLU A 11 -5.95 -9.67 -28.74
C GLU A 11 -5.10 -9.48 -27.48
N ALA A 12 -5.65 -9.82 -26.31
CA ALA A 12 -4.93 -9.71 -25.03
C ALA A 12 -3.67 -10.59 -25.00
N LEU A 13 -3.77 -11.86 -25.44
CA LEU A 13 -2.62 -12.76 -25.49
C LEU A 13 -1.56 -12.31 -26.50
N SER A 14 -1.98 -11.73 -27.62
CA SER A 14 -1.07 -11.21 -28.64
C SER A 14 -0.23 -10.04 -28.11
N GLU A 15 -0.71 -9.25 -27.15
CA GLU A 15 0.07 -8.17 -26.51
C GLU A 15 1.30 -8.70 -25.77
N PHE A 16 1.20 -9.93 -25.24
CA PHE A 16 2.27 -10.61 -24.51
C PHE A 16 3.06 -11.61 -25.38
N GLY A 17 2.79 -11.67 -26.68
CA GLY A 17 3.47 -12.56 -27.62
C GLY A 17 3.00 -14.02 -27.57
N TYR A 18 1.79 -14.28 -27.05
CA TYR A 18 1.16 -15.60 -27.01
C TYR A 18 0.08 -15.74 -28.09
N SER A 19 -0.14 -16.96 -28.57
CA SER A 19 -1.18 -17.25 -29.56
C SER A 19 -2.23 -18.21 -29.01
N LEU A 20 -3.49 -17.93 -29.29
CA LEU A 20 -4.62 -18.82 -29.06
C LEU A 20 -5.04 -19.42 -30.41
N PRO A 21 -5.09 -20.76 -30.56
CA PRO A 21 -5.64 -21.40 -31.75
C PRO A 21 -7.13 -21.10 -31.88
N ASP A 22 -7.59 -20.89 -33.11
CA ASP A 22 -9.02 -20.79 -33.46
C ASP A 22 -9.65 -22.19 -33.43
N ASP A 23 -9.93 -22.67 -32.22
CA ASP A 23 -10.55 -23.96 -31.93
C ASP A 23 -11.75 -23.77 -31.01
N ASP A 24 -12.95 -24.07 -31.53
CA ASP A 24 -14.21 -24.01 -30.81
C ASP A 24 -14.16 -24.84 -29.51
N GLY A 25 -13.45 -25.98 -29.52
CA GLY A 25 -13.32 -26.83 -28.34
C GLY A 25 -12.51 -26.19 -27.19
N LEU A 26 -11.52 -25.36 -27.53
CA LEU A 26 -10.78 -24.57 -26.54
C LEU A 26 -11.64 -23.44 -26.00
N MET A 27 -12.40 -22.76 -26.86
CA MET A 27 -13.28 -21.67 -26.46
C MET A 27 -14.43 -22.12 -25.56
N ASP A 28 -15.00 -23.31 -25.81
CA ASP A 28 -16.00 -23.90 -24.92
C ASP A 28 -15.41 -24.17 -23.54
N LYS A 29 -14.17 -24.67 -23.47
CA LYS A 29 -13.47 -24.92 -22.20
C LYS A 29 -13.14 -23.63 -21.45
N ILE A 30 -12.69 -22.59 -22.16
CA ILE A 30 -12.45 -21.25 -21.61
C ILE A 30 -13.71 -20.69 -20.95
N ASN A 31 -14.83 -20.74 -21.67
CA ASN A 31 -16.13 -20.25 -21.16
C ASN A 31 -16.64 -21.09 -19.98
N SER A 32 -16.41 -22.40 -20.00
CA SER A 32 -16.73 -23.29 -18.88
C SER A 32 -15.95 -22.91 -17.62
N LEU A 33 -14.62 -22.72 -17.73
CA LEU A 33 -13.76 -22.37 -16.60
C LEU A 33 -14.08 -20.99 -16.04
N ALA A 34 -14.29 -19.99 -16.91
CA ALA A 34 -14.68 -18.65 -16.48
C ALA A 34 -16.01 -18.65 -15.72
N THR A 35 -16.99 -19.44 -16.18
CA THR A 35 -18.29 -19.56 -15.51
C THR A 35 -18.20 -20.38 -14.22
N GLU A 36 -17.42 -21.45 -14.19
CA GLU A 36 -17.27 -22.33 -13.01
C GLU A 36 -16.56 -21.62 -11.86
N PHE A 37 -15.48 -20.90 -12.15
CA PHE A 37 -14.68 -20.19 -11.15
C PHE A 37 -15.10 -18.74 -10.93
N SER A 38 -16.16 -18.27 -11.63
CA SER A 38 -16.69 -16.91 -11.54
C SER A 38 -15.62 -15.83 -11.79
N LEU A 39 -14.80 -16.04 -12.82
CA LEU A 39 -13.74 -15.11 -13.24
C LEU A 39 -14.31 -14.10 -14.25
N ASP A 40 -13.93 -12.84 -14.14
CA ASP A 40 -14.17 -11.86 -15.20
C ASP A 40 -13.09 -11.97 -16.30
N MET A 41 -13.19 -11.13 -17.34
CA MET A 41 -12.28 -11.21 -18.49
C MET A 41 -10.82 -10.96 -18.09
N ASP A 42 -10.58 -9.97 -17.23
CA ASP A 42 -9.24 -9.58 -16.80
C ASP A 42 -8.63 -10.64 -15.85
N ASP A 43 -9.40 -11.09 -14.84
CA ASP A 43 -8.97 -12.15 -13.92
C ASP A 43 -8.68 -13.46 -14.67
N PHE A 44 -9.47 -13.76 -15.71
CA PHE A 44 -9.27 -14.93 -16.55
C PHE A 44 -7.96 -14.83 -17.35
N ILE A 45 -7.68 -13.68 -17.98
CA ILE A 45 -6.45 -13.47 -18.75
C ILE A 45 -5.23 -13.57 -17.83
N ASP A 46 -5.28 -12.99 -16.62
CA ASP A 46 -4.18 -13.07 -15.65
C ASP A 46 -3.86 -14.51 -15.24
N GLU A 47 -4.88 -15.32 -14.95
CA GLU A 47 -4.68 -16.73 -14.57
C GLU A 47 -4.21 -17.58 -15.77
N LEU A 48 -4.71 -17.26 -16.97
CA LEU A 48 -4.27 -17.91 -18.20
C LEU A 48 -2.79 -17.60 -18.49
N LEU A 49 -2.39 -16.33 -18.41
CA LEU A 49 -1.00 -15.91 -18.59
C LEU A 49 -0.08 -16.56 -17.56
N ALA A 50 -0.48 -16.61 -16.28
CA ALA A 50 0.27 -17.29 -15.25
C ALA A 50 0.50 -18.77 -15.58
N SER A 51 -0.52 -19.45 -16.12
CA SER A 51 -0.45 -20.85 -16.53
C SER A 51 0.46 -21.05 -17.76
N VAL A 52 0.35 -20.18 -18.77
CA VAL A 52 1.18 -20.19 -19.98
C VAL A 52 2.67 -19.98 -19.63
N VAL A 53 2.96 -18.98 -18.78
CA VAL A 53 4.32 -18.69 -18.28
C VAL A 53 4.90 -19.87 -17.51
N ASN A 54 4.11 -20.48 -16.63
CA ASN A 54 4.56 -21.63 -15.82
C ASN A 54 4.89 -22.85 -16.70
N MET A 55 4.08 -23.09 -17.74
CA MET A 55 4.31 -24.19 -18.68
C MET A 55 5.38 -23.89 -19.75
N LYS A 56 5.87 -22.65 -19.82
CA LYS A 56 6.89 -22.19 -20.78
C LYS A 56 6.52 -22.47 -22.24
N LYS A 57 5.24 -22.40 -22.55
CA LYS A 57 4.71 -22.54 -23.91
C LYS A 57 4.34 -21.16 -24.46
N THR A 58 4.35 -21.03 -25.79
CA THR A 58 4.00 -19.79 -26.48
C THR A 58 2.61 -19.83 -27.11
N GLU A 59 2.00 -21.02 -27.16
CA GLU A 59 0.69 -21.26 -27.74
C GLU A 59 -0.21 -21.93 -26.70
N VAL A 60 -1.44 -21.46 -26.58
CA VAL A 60 -2.43 -21.97 -25.62
C VAL A 60 -3.02 -23.28 -26.14
N ASP A 61 -2.88 -24.35 -25.36
CA ASP A 61 -3.46 -25.66 -25.66
C ASP A 61 -4.29 -26.19 -24.49
N SER A 62 -4.98 -27.31 -24.72
CA SER A 62 -5.83 -27.94 -23.70
C SER A 62 -5.06 -28.28 -22.43
N ALA A 63 -3.75 -28.57 -22.52
CA ALA A 63 -2.91 -28.90 -21.37
C ALA A 63 -2.66 -27.67 -20.48
N ILE A 64 -2.55 -26.47 -21.04
CA ILE A 64 -2.48 -25.22 -20.26
C ILE A 64 -3.80 -24.97 -19.53
N LEU A 65 -4.94 -25.18 -20.20
CA LEU A 65 -6.25 -25.03 -19.57
C LEU A 65 -6.48 -26.05 -18.44
N GLU A 66 -6.01 -27.29 -18.59
CA GLU A 66 -6.02 -28.29 -17.51
C GLU A 66 -5.11 -27.90 -16.33
N HIS A 67 -3.94 -27.34 -16.61
CA HIS A 67 -3.05 -26.84 -15.58
C HIS A 67 -3.70 -25.69 -14.79
N MET A 68 -4.28 -24.73 -15.51
CA MET A 68 -5.00 -23.58 -14.93
C MET A 68 -6.17 -24.05 -14.04
N GLU A 69 -6.99 -24.97 -14.55
CA GLU A 69 -8.10 -25.57 -13.79
C GLU A 69 -7.62 -26.22 -12.48
N ALA A 70 -6.51 -26.96 -12.52
CA ALA A 70 -5.92 -27.59 -11.34
C ALA A 70 -5.40 -26.57 -10.31
N GLU A 71 -4.92 -25.40 -10.75
CA GLU A 71 -4.49 -24.32 -9.86
C GLU A 71 -5.68 -23.57 -9.26
N LEU A 72 -6.69 -23.26 -10.07
CA LEU A 72 -7.94 -22.65 -9.63
C LEU A 72 -8.68 -23.53 -8.62
N ALA A 73 -8.75 -24.84 -8.85
CA ALA A 73 -9.34 -25.80 -7.92
C ALA A 73 -8.57 -25.85 -6.58
N LYS A 74 -7.24 -25.75 -6.60
CA LYS A 74 -6.43 -25.64 -5.37
C LYS A 74 -6.70 -24.33 -4.62
N LYS A 75 -6.80 -23.21 -5.35
CA LYS A 75 -7.12 -21.89 -4.76
C LYS A 75 -8.51 -21.92 -4.13
N LEU A 76 -9.51 -22.46 -4.82
CA LEU A 76 -10.87 -22.63 -4.32
C LEU A 76 -10.90 -23.51 -3.05
N LYS A 77 -10.24 -24.68 -3.09
CA LYS A 77 -10.16 -25.58 -1.94
C LYS A 77 -9.46 -24.95 -0.75
N LYS A 78 -8.36 -24.21 -0.96
CA LYS A 78 -7.64 -23.49 0.11
C LYS A 78 -8.49 -22.39 0.74
N ASN A 79 -9.31 -21.70 -0.06
CA ASN A 79 -10.26 -20.71 0.45
C ASN A 79 -11.40 -21.37 1.23
N LEU A 80 -11.94 -22.49 0.73
CA LEU A 80 -12.98 -23.25 1.43
C LEU A 80 -12.46 -23.88 2.73
N ASP A 81 -11.25 -24.46 2.74
CA ASP A 81 -10.61 -25.02 3.93
C ASP A 81 -10.33 -23.95 4.99
N ARG A 82 -10.01 -22.71 4.56
CA ARG A 82 -9.88 -21.54 5.47
C ARG A 82 -11.21 -21.10 6.09
N VAL A 83 -12.33 -21.36 5.42
CA VAL A 83 -13.69 -20.98 5.86
C VAL A 83 -14.34 -22.10 6.69
N ALA A 84 -14.16 -23.36 6.28
CA ALA A 84 -14.77 -24.54 6.89
C ALA A 84 -14.02 -25.06 8.13
N THR A 85 -12.74 -24.71 8.26
CA THR A 85 -11.97 -24.97 9.48
C THR A 85 -11.27 -23.68 9.91
N PRO A 86 -11.46 -23.19 11.15
CA PRO A 86 -10.48 -22.31 11.76
C PRO A 86 -9.23 -23.16 12.06
N SER A 87 -8.54 -23.63 11.02
CA SER A 87 -7.36 -24.46 11.16
C SER A 87 -6.17 -23.59 11.52
N SER A 88 -5.87 -23.60 12.81
CA SER A 88 -4.60 -23.27 13.43
C SER A 88 -3.45 -24.02 12.72
N SER A 89 -2.97 -23.49 11.60
CA SER A 89 -1.68 -23.87 11.03
C SER A 89 -0.69 -22.74 11.29
N LYS A 90 0.14 -22.98 12.31
CA LYS A 90 1.26 -22.15 12.73
C LYS A 90 2.21 -21.92 11.53
N PRO A 91 2.71 -20.69 11.30
CA PRO A 91 3.91 -20.54 10.49
C PRO A 91 5.05 -21.30 11.18
N LYS A 92 5.70 -22.23 10.47
CA LYS A 92 6.98 -22.82 10.90
C LYS A 92 8.02 -21.69 10.96
N ARG A 93 8.12 -21.03 12.12
CA ARG A 93 9.37 -20.43 12.58
C ARG A 93 10.08 -21.45 13.44
N THR A 94 11.34 -21.68 13.10
CA THR A 94 12.31 -22.39 13.92
C THR A 94 12.39 -21.78 15.34
N ALA A 95 12.62 -22.68 16.28
CA ALA A 95 12.54 -22.53 17.74
C ALA A 95 13.15 -21.25 18.33
N PHE A 96 12.48 -20.68 19.33
CA PHE A 96 12.90 -20.78 20.74
C PHE A 96 11.66 -20.64 21.63
N GLY A 97 11.63 -21.42 22.71
CA GLY A 97 10.41 -22.00 23.27
C GLY A 97 9.55 -21.11 24.18
N GLU A 98 8.30 -21.55 24.38
CA GLU A 98 7.49 -21.28 25.55
C GLU A 98 6.33 -22.30 25.66
N ARG A 99 6.03 -22.71 26.90
CA ARG A 99 5.02 -23.72 27.31
C ARG A 99 3.61 -23.08 27.45
N PRO A 100 2.53 -23.87 27.61
CA PRO A 100 1.27 -23.67 26.88
C PRO A 100 0.25 -22.78 27.58
N THR A 101 -0.48 -21.98 26.80
CA THR A 101 -1.74 -21.33 27.19
C THR A 101 -2.90 -22.27 26.86
N ASN A 102 -3.62 -22.69 27.91
CA ASN A 102 -4.84 -23.48 27.82
C ASN A 102 -5.97 -22.66 27.16
N GLN A 103 -6.70 -23.35 26.29
CA GLN A 103 -8.01 -22.98 25.77
C GLN A 103 -9.01 -22.93 26.92
N TYR A 104 -9.77 -21.84 27.02
CA TYR A 104 -11.10 -21.90 27.62
C TYR A 104 -12.11 -21.46 26.57
N ALA A 105 -12.92 -22.43 26.15
CA ALA A 105 -14.14 -22.20 25.41
C ALA A 105 -15.12 -21.46 26.33
N PHE A 106 -15.76 -20.42 25.80
CA PHE A 106 -16.92 -19.79 26.45
C PHE A 106 -18.07 -20.80 26.44
N ASP A 107 -18.45 -21.29 27.61
CA ASP A 107 -19.74 -21.96 27.83
C ASP A 107 -20.62 -21.00 28.63
N VAL A 108 -21.78 -20.65 28.08
CA VAL A 108 -22.71 -19.66 28.66
C VAL A 108 -23.79 -20.34 29.52
N SER A 109 -23.65 -21.63 29.85
CA SER A 109 -24.50 -22.25 30.87
C SER A 109 -23.85 -22.13 32.25
N CYS A 110 -24.10 -21.04 32.96
CA CYS A 110 -24.13 -20.91 34.44
C CYS A 110 -24.09 -19.42 34.82
N VAL A 111 -25.18 -18.69 34.56
CA VAL A 111 -25.45 -17.45 35.29
C VAL A 111 -26.21 -17.86 36.55
N ASP A 112 -25.48 -18.05 37.66
CA ASP A 112 -26.12 -18.13 38.96
C ASP A 112 -26.36 -16.71 39.46
N ALA A 113 -27.63 -16.39 39.67
CA ALA A 113 -28.07 -15.07 40.06
C ALA A 113 -27.96 -14.92 41.58
N GLY A 114 -26.80 -14.45 42.05
CA GLY A 114 -26.69 -14.07 43.46
C GLY A 114 -25.28 -13.74 43.91
N GLU A 115 -24.88 -12.47 43.80
CA GLU A 115 -24.12 -11.75 44.83
C GLU A 115 -23.93 -10.29 44.41
N SER A 116 -24.59 -9.36 45.12
CA SER A 116 -24.36 -7.93 44.91
C SER A 116 -23.02 -7.54 45.49
N SER A 117 -22.02 -7.30 44.64
CA SER A 117 -20.81 -6.57 45.04
C SER A 117 -21.00 -5.09 44.67
N GLY A 118 -20.75 -4.20 45.63
CA GLY A 118 -20.87 -2.76 45.45
C GLY A 118 -19.80 -2.26 44.48
N GLU A 119 -20.23 -1.59 43.41
CA GLU A 119 -19.34 -1.08 42.37
C GLU A 119 -19.12 0.42 42.53
N ASP A 120 -17.87 0.85 42.45
CA ASP A 120 -17.47 2.25 42.45
C ASP A 120 -17.47 2.79 41.02
N PHE A 121 -18.60 3.41 40.63
CA PHE A 121 -18.81 4.02 39.32
C PHE A 121 -17.96 5.28 39.06
N GLY A 122 -17.08 5.67 39.99
CA GLY A 122 -16.21 6.84 39.84
C GLY A 122 -14.91 6.59 39.07
N SER A 123 -14.46 5.34 38.96
CA SER A 123 -13.30 4.99 38.13
C SER A 123 -13.81 4.52 36.77
N GLY A 124 -13.29 5.06 35.66
CA GLY A 124 -13.67 4.63 34.29
C GLY A 124 -13.24 3.20 33.94
N HIS A 125 -13.15 2.31 34.93
CA HIS A 125 -12.71 0.93 34.84
C HIS A 125 -13.83 0.01 35.32
N LEU A 126 -14.44 -0.73 34.40
CA LEU A 126 -15.44 -1.74 34.73
C LEU A 126 -14.74 -2.92 35.41
N SER A 127 -15.03 -3.15 36.69
CA SER A 127 -14.50 -4.27 37.47
C SER A 127 -15.39 -5.50 37.41
N GLY A 128 -14.88 -6.64 37.86
CA GLY A 128 -15.67 -7.87 38.02
C GLY A 128 -16.26 -8.40 36.72
N ILE A 129 -17.51 -8.87 36.78
CA ILE A 129 -18.26 -9.45 35.64
C ILE A 129 -18.49 -8.46 34.50
N TYR A 130 -18.45 -7.15 34.76
CA TYR A 130 -18.66 -6.13 33.73
C TYR A 130 -17.38 -5.78 32.95
N SER A 131 -16.20 -6.24 33.41
CA SER A 131 -14.93 -6.10 32.68
C SER A 131 -14.96 -6.80 31.31
N ALA A 132 -15.73 -7.89 31.19
CA ALA A 132 -15.92 -8.65 29.95
C ALA A 132 -16.73 -7.88 28.89
N PHE A 133 -17.44 -6.83 29.29
CA PHE A 133 -18.24 -5.98 28.41
C PHE A 133 -17.52 -4.68 28.04
N ALA A 134 -16.27 -4.50 28.46
CA ALA A 134 -15.46 -3.37 28.02
C ALA A 134 -15.24 -3.47 26.49
N PRO A 135 -15.55 -2.42 25.71
CA PRO A 135 -15.43 -2.45 24.25
C PRO A 135 -13.99 -2.67 23.76
N VAL A 136 -13.00 -2.53 24.65
CA VAL A 136 -11.61 -2.89 24.42
C VAL A 136 -11.16 -3.77 25.58
N LEU A 137 -11.16 -5.08 25.39
CA LEU A 137 -10.43 -5.98 26.28
C LEU A 137 -8.93 -5.63 26.16
N PRO A 138 -8.17 -5.55 27.27
CA PRO A 138 -6.74 -5.30 27.22
C PRO A 138 -6.03 -6.49 26.56
N SER A 139 -5.92 -6.44 25.23
CA SER A 139 -5.04 -7.31 24.48
C SER A 139 -3.63 -7.22 25.07
N PRO A 140 -2.92 -8.34 25.28
CA PRO A 140 -1.52 -8.35 25.72
C PRO A 140 -0.62 -7.45 24.87
N SER A 141 -0.99 -7.17 23.61
CA SER A 141 -0.27 -6.28 22.69
C SER A 141 -0.28 -4.80 23.11
N ASN A 142 -1.24 -4.36 23.94
CA ASN A 142 -1.38 -2.96 24.35
C ASN A 142 -0.84 -2.68 25.77
N ALA A 143 -0.45 -3.73 26.51
CA ALA A 143 -0.05 -3.60 27.91
C ALA A 143 1.17 -2.67 28.10
N LYS A 144 2.19 -2.77 27.23
CA LYS A 144 3.36 -1.88 27.27
C LYS A 144 3.01 -0.42 27.00
N TYR A 145 2.04 -0.17 26.10
CA TYR A 145 1.58 1.18 25.78
C TYR A 145 0.77 1.79 26.93
N GLN A 146 -0.08 1.00 27.60
CA GLN A 146 -0.86 1.44 28.75
C GLN A 146 0.00 1.65 30.00
N ALA A 147 1.03 0.83 30.20
CA ALA A 147 1.95 0.90 31.34
C ALA A 147 3.09 1.91 31.16
N ARG A 148 3.10 2.71 30.08
CA ARG A 148 4.18 3.66 29.83
C ARG A 148 4.19 4.77 30.89
N SER A 149 5.37 5.05 31.44
CA SER A 149 5.61 6.14 32.40
C SER A 149 5.71 7.51 31.73
N GLU A 150 6.10 7.54 30.45
CA GLU A 150 6.30 8.75 29.62
C GLU A 150 4.99 9.42 29.19
N ARG A 151 3.88 9.15 29.87
CA ARG A 151 2.59 9.72 29.49
C ARG A 151 2.65 11.24 29.67
N PHE A 152 2.32 11.97 28.60
CA PHE A 152 2.33 13.44 28.55
C PHE A 152 3.71 14.10 28.61
N VAL A 153 4.80 13.35 28.44
CA VAL A 153 6.13 13.93 28.29
C VAL A 153 6.22 14.64 26.93
N VAL A 154 6.52 15.93 26.95
CA VAL A 154 6.72 16.75 25.75
C VAL A 154 8.14 16.52 25.24
N THR A 155 8.27 15.93 24.05
CA THR A 155 9.59 15.57 23.46
C THR A 155 10.16 16.66 22.55
N GLN A 156 9.33 17.58 22.07
CA GLN A 156 9.75 18.69 21.20
C GLN A 156 8.90 19.93 21.47
N HIS A 157 9.55 21.10 21.52
CA HIS A 157 8.90 22.38 21.71
C HIS A 157 9.29 23.33 20.56
N LEU A 158 8.31 23.81 19.81
CA LEU A 158 8.48 24.82 18.77
C LEU A 158 7.59 26.01 19.11
N GLN A 159 8.18 27.17 19.38
CA GLN A 159 7.46 28.40 19.68
C GLN A 159 7.96 29.52 18.78
N GLY A 160 7.05 30.06 17.96
CA GLY A 160 7.31 31.27 17.16
C GLY A 160 7.14 32.55 17.99
N GLN A 161 7.70 33.67 17.51
CA GLN A 161 7.62 34.96 18.19
C GLN A 161 6.18 35.49 18.39
N LEU A 162 5.23 35.04 17.58
CA LEU A 162 3.82 35.48 17.61
C LEU A 162 2.90 34.53 18.39
N PHE A 163 3.45 33.52 19.09
CA PHE A 163 2.63 32.61 19.90
C PHE A 163 2.12 33.31 21.16
N VAL A 164 0.82 33.58 21.20
CA VAL A 164 0.11 33.95 22.42
C VAL A 164 -0.29 32.66 23.14
N LYS A 165 -0.01 32.55 24.44
CA LYS A 165 -0.52 31.47 25.30
C LYS A 165 -2.02 31.66 25.56
N SER A 166 -2.84 31.63 24.53
CA SER A 166 -4.28 31.66 24.66
C SER A 166 -4.80 30.23 24.75
N SER A 167 -5.36 29.86 25.90
CA SER A 167 -6.30 28.73 25.98
C SER A 167 -7.34 28.88 24.87
N ALA A 168 -7.59 27.83 24.09
CA ALA A 168 -8.48 27.87 22.93
C ALA A 168 -9.78 28.64 23.26
N GLY A 169 -9.91 29.83 22.69
CA GLY A 169 -11.10 30.67 22.88
C GLY A 169 -12.26 30.15 22.04
N ASN A 170 -13.49 30.42 22.46
CA ASN A 170 -14.73 30.09 21.73
C ASN A 170 -14.93 30.97 20.47
N GLY A 171 -13.88 31.18 19.67
CA GLY A 171 -13.92 31.96 18.44
C GLY A 171 -14.38 31.14 17.23
N PRO A 172 -14.80 31.80 16.13
CA PRO A 172 -15.12 31.12 14.89
C PRO A 172 -13.86 30.47 14.29
N VAL A 173 -13.96 29.19 13.97
CA VAL A 173 -12.88 28.43 13.30
C VAL A 173 -13.21 28.32 11.82
N SER A 174 -12.35 28.87 10.96
CA SER A 174 -12.44 28.71 9.50
C SER A 174 -11.47 27.65 9.01
N ILE A 175 -11.98 26.57 8.42
CA ILE A 175 -11.18 25.51 7.80
C ILE A 175 -11.42 25.57 6.29
N ASN A 176 -10.37 25.90 5.53
CA ASN A 176 -10.43 25.98 4.07
C ASN A 176 -9.53 24.90 3.45
N ILE A 177 -10.10 24.11 2.55
CA ILE A 177 -9.34 23.16 1.74
C ILE A 177 -8.77 23.94 0.54
N LEU A 178 -7.45 24.18 0.53
CA LEU A 178 -6.79 25.01 -0.48
C LEU A 178 -6.45 24.26 -1.78
N SER A 179 -6.51 22.93 -1.77
CA SER A 179 -6.25 22.08 -2.93
C SER A 179 -7.41 21.10 -3.13
N ALA A 180 -7.89 20.97 -4.37
CA ALA A 180 -8.92 20.00 -4.69
C ALA A 180 -8.46 18.57 -4.34
N MET A 181 -9.39 17.74 -3.84
CA MET A 181 -9.17 16.30 -3.75
C MET A 181 -8.88 15.80 -5.17
N PRO A 182 -7.80 15.03 -5.39
CA PRO A 182 -7.59 14.38 -6.68
C PRO A 182 -8.84 13.54 -6.96
N LYS A 183 -9.52 13.81 -8.07
CA LYS A 183 -10.51 12.86 -8.59
C LYS A 183 -9.69 11.66 -9.03
N ASP A 184 -9.93 10.50 -8.42
CA ASP A 184 -9.30 9.25 -8.81
C ASP A 184 -9.48 9.05 -10.32
N LYS A 185 -8.40 9.29 -11.05
CA LYS A 185 -8.18 8.81 -12.41
C LYS A 185 -7.12 7.73 -12.34
N TYR A 186 -7.34 6.72 -11.50
CA TYR A 186 -6.55 5.51 -11.56
C TYR A 186 -7.30 4.54 -12.47
N GLY A 187 -6.69 4.18 -13.59
CA GLY A 187 -7.27 3.22 -14.55
C GLY A 187 -6.78 3.31 -15.99
N ALA A 188 -5.86 4.22 -16.33
CA ALA A 188 -5.32 4.30 -17.69
C ALA A 188 -3.84 4.72 -17.80
N ASP A 189 -3.10 4.76 -16.70
CA ASP A 189 -1.66 4.98 -16.76
C ASP A 189 -1.01 3.67 -17.19
N LYS A 190 -0.99 3.43 -18.51
CA LYS A 190 -0.17 2.40 -19.15
C LYS A 190 1.25 2.54 -18.60
N ALA A 191 1.81 1.44 -18.13
CA ALA A 191 3.07 1.33 -17.39
C ALA A 191 4.32 1.71 -18.20
N ALA A 192 4.35 2.89 -18.83
CA ALA A 192 5.53 3.41 -19.51
C ALA A 192 6.51 4.11 -18.55
N ASN A 193 6.11 4.39 -17.31
CA ASN A 193 6.91 5.17 -16.35
C ASN A 193 7.21 4.40 -15.05
N VAL A 194 7.40 3.08 -15.11
CA VAL A 194 8.00 2.34 -13.99
C VAL A 194 9.52 2.56 -14.07
N ILE A 195 9.98 3.65 -13.45
CA ILE A 195 11.41 3.79 -13.16
C ILE A 195 11.67 2.81 -12.01
N ASP A 196 12.39 1.73 -12.31
CA ASP A 196 12.82 0.75 -11.32
C ASP A 196 13.40 1.46 -10.09
N ASP A 197 12.95 1.04 -8.90
CA ASP A 197 13.50 1.43 -7.60
C ASP A 197 14.94 0.93 -7.48
N LEU A 198 15.86 1.61 -8.17
CA LEU A 198 17.29 1.38 -8.06
C LEU A 198 17.77 2.09 -6.80
N PRO A 199 18.45 1.39 -5.87
CA PRO A 199 19.00 2.02 -4.68
C PRO A 199 19.97 3.11 -5.10
N LEU A 200 19.78 4.31 -4.54
CA LEU A 200 20.72 5.42 -4.67
C LEU A 200 22.08 4.96 -4.12
N SER A 201 23.02 4.65 -5.01
CA SER A 201 24.44 4.61 -4.67
C SER A 201 25.06 5.94 -5.11
N ASP A 202 26.13 6.36 -4.41
CA ASP A 202 26.88 7.57 -4.74
C ASP A 202 27.48 7.55 -6.16
N GLU A 203 27.36 6.44 -6.89
CA GLU A 203 27.98 6.20 -8.19
C GLU A 203 27.00 6.21 -9.38
N SER A 204 25.69 6.34 -9.16
CA SER A 204 24.68 6.14 -10.23
C SER A 204 23.60 7.20 -10.30
N VAL A 205 23.97 8.49 -10.27
CA VAL A 205 23.01 9.58 -10.56
C VAL A 205 22.90 9.77 -12.07
N SER A 206 21.67 9.72 -12.58
CA SER A 206 21.35 10.01 -13.97
C SER A 206 20.28 11.09 -14.06
N LEU A 207 20.31 11.88 -15.11
CA LEU A 207 19.33 12.94 -15.36
C LEU A 207 18.50 12.57 -16.57
N LEU A 208 17.19 12.48 -16.37
CA LEU A 208 16.21 12.41 -17.44
C LEU A 208 16.00 13.83 -17.96
N MET A 209 16.29 14.04 -19.25
CA MET A 209 16.07 15.32 -19.90
C MET A 209 14.59 15.49 -20.26
N ASP A 210 14.10 16.73 -20.14
CA ASP A 210 12.78 17.14 -20.63
C ASP A 210 12.87 17.44 -22.14
N ASP A 211 13.21 16.42 -22.92
CA ASP A 211 13.20 16.44 -24.38
C ASP A 211 12.16 15.46 -24.92
N GLU A 212 11.78 15.60 -26.20
CA GLU A 212 10.78 14.71 -26.83
C GLU A 212 11.20 13.22 -26.82
N GLY A 213 12.49 12.95 -26.61
CA GLY A 213 13.07 11.60 -26.60
C GLY A 213 13.23 10.96 -25.22
N GLY A 214 13.04 11.69 -24.12
CA GLY A 214 13.30 11.18 -22.77
C GLY A 214 14.76 10.73 -22.57
N SER A 215 15.71 11.52 -23.09
CA SER A 215 17.13 11.17 -23.05
C SER A 215 17.65 11.08 -21.63
N VAL A 216 18.41 10.02 -21.32
CA VAL A 216 19.04 9.83 -19.99
C VAL A 216 20.54 10.09 -20.10
N ILE A 217 21.04 11.04 -19.31
CA ILE A 217 22.46 11.36 -19.22
C ILE A 217 23.05 10.93 -17.87
N LYS A 218 24.26 10.37 -17.87
CA LYS A 218 24.99 10.07 -16.64
C LYS A 218 25.60 11.36 -16.08
N LEU A 219 25.39 11.59 -14.78
CA LEU A 219 25.93 12.75 -14.08
C LEU A 219 27.19 12.38 -13.32
N ASP A 220 28.19 13.24 -13.43
CA ASP A 220 29.34 13.29 -12.52
C ASP A 220 29.19 14.53 -11.63
N LEU A 221 29.06 14.28 -10.32
CA LEU A 221 28.84 15.30 -9.31
C LEU A 221 30.12 15.62 -8.52
N SER A 222 31.27 15.02 -8.89
CA SER A 222 32.54 15.16 -8.16
C SER A 222 33.07 16.59 -8.11
N ALA A 223 32.69 17.44 -9.07
CA ALA A 223 33.10 18.84 -9.13
C ALA A 223 32.18 19.79 -8.34
N LEU A 224 31.10 19.29 -7.71
CA LEU A 224 30.22 20.10 -6.87
C LEU A 224 30.69 20.10 -5.40
N PRO A 225 30.81 21.28 -4.75
CA PRO A 225 31.22 21.35 -3.35
C PRO A 225 30.14 20.88 -2.37
N GLU A 226 28.87 21.06 -2.73
CA GLU A 226 27.70 20.62 -1.95
C GLU A 226 26.66 20.06 -2.93
N VAL A 227 26.16 18.86 -2.63
CA VAL A 227 25.21 18.14 -3.49
C VAL A 227 24.04 17.66 -2.64
N SER A 228 22.83 17.94 -3.12
CA SER A 228 21.61 17.34 -2.60
C SER A 228 20.71 16.98 -3.78
N VAL A 229 20.64 15.67 -4.04
CA VAL A 229 19.84 15.09 -5.12
C VAL A 229 19.02 13.92 -4.57
N PHE A 230 17.78 13.81 -5.02
CA PHE A 230 16.91 12.67 -4.75
C PHE A 230 16.09 12.28 -6.01
N PRO A 231 15.64 11.02 -6.14
CA PRO A 231 14.86 10.58 -7.29
C PRO A 231 13.61 11.43 -7.50
N GLY A 232 13.35 11.81 -8.75
CA GLY A 232 12.22 12.67 -9.13
C GLY A 232 12.43 14.16 -8.85
N GLN A 233 13.57 14.57 -8.33
CA GLN A 233 13.87 15.99 -8.12
C GLN A 233 14.08 16.72 -9.45
N LEU A 234 13.30 17.79 -9.66
CA LEU A 234 13.59 18.75 -10.72
C LEU A 234 14.85 19.55 -10.37
N VAL A 235 15.88 19.41 -11.19
CA VAL A 235 17.17 20.08 -11.02
C VAL A 235 17.55 20.86 -12.27
N ALA A 236 18.26 21.96 -12.07
CA ALA A 236 18.97 22.66 -13.14
C ALA A 236 20.46 22.65 -12.80
N LEU A 237 21.27 22.13 -13.72
CA LEU A 237 22.71 21.97 -13.55
C LEU A 237 23.47 22.72 -14.65
N GLN A 238 24.63 23.28 -14.31
CA GLN A 238 25.59 23.86 -15.25
C GLN A 238 26.88 23.03 -15.21
N GLY A 239 27.43 22.72 -16.37
CA GLY A 239 28.57 21.82 -16.50
C GLY A 239 28.99 21.63 -17.95
N SER A 240 29.81 20.61 -18.18
CA SER A 240 30.33 20.25 -19.51
C SER A 240 30.39 18.74 -19.70
N PHE A 241 30.33 18.29 -20.94
CA PHE A 241 30.61 16.90 -21.29
C PHE A 241 32.11 16.69 -21.45
N GLU A 242 32.71 15.92 -20.56
CA GLU A 242 34.10 15.47 -20.70
C GLU A 242 34.11 14.07 -21.33
N GLY A 243 34.82 13.90 -22.45
CA GLY A 243 34.92 12.60 -23.12
C GLY A 243 33.64 12.11 -23.80
N GLY A 244 32.57 12.91 -23.85
CA GLY A 244 31.34 12.64 -24.61
C GLY A 244 30.33 11.68 -23.95
N GLU A 245 30.67 11.06 -22.82
CA GLU A 245 29.80 10.04 -22.19
C GLU A 245 29.16 10.50 -20.86
N ARG A 246 29.76 11.48 -20.17
CA ARG A 246 29.30 11.93 -18.84
C ARG A 246 29.24 13.45 -18.77
N PHE A 247 28.19 13.96 -18.14
CA PHE A 247 28.04 15.38 -17.86
C PHE A 247 28.63 15.69 -16.49
N VAL A 248 29.72 16.45 -16.46
CA VAL A 248 30.38 16.89 -15.23
C VAL A 248 29.70 18.16 -14.74
N ALA A 249 28.94 18.05 -13.66
CA ALA A 249 28.23 19.17 -13.07
C ALA A 249 29.18 20.05 -12.25
N SER A 250 29.23 21.33 -12.56
CA SER A 250 30.03 22.35 -11.87
C SER A 250 29.22 23.25 -10.95
N ARG A 251 27.90 23.33 -11.17
CA ARG A 251 26.99 24.12 -10.35
C ARG A 251 25.55 23.59 -10.40
N GLN A 252 24.89 23.56 -9.24
CA GLN A 252 23.45 23.28 -9.11
C GLN A 252 22.69 24.59 -8.80
N PHE A 253 21.55 24.79 -9.46
CA PHE A 253 20.64 25.90 -9.18
C PHE A 253 19.50 25.43 -8.28
N PHE A 254 19.15 26.26 -7.29
CA PHE A 254 18.05 26.00 -6.37
C PHE A 254 16.86 26.90 -6.70
N PRO A 255 15.63 26.35 -6.73
CA PRO A 255 14.44 27.15 -6.96
C PRO A 255 14.26 28.18 -5.84
N LYS A 256 13.74 29.36 -6.19
CA LYS A 256 13.27 30.30 -5.17
C LYS A 256 12.04 29.70 -4.49
N PRO A 257 11.91 29.80 -3.16
CA PRO A 257 10.72 29.33 -2.46
C PRO A 257 9.49 30.06 -3.02
N MET A 258 8.36 29.35 -3.06
CA MET A 258 7.11 29.96 -3.48
C MET A 258 6.77 31.14 -2.55
N PRO A 259 6.17 32.22 -3.09
CA PRO A 259 5.76 33.35 -2.26
C PRO A 259 4.75 32.88 -1.21
N LEU A 260 4.92 33.38 0.02
CA LEU A 260 3.97 33.13 1.09
C LEU A 260 2.67 33.90 0.80
N SER A 261 1.53 33.31 1.14
CA SER A 261 0.26 34.02 1.11
C SER A 261 0.27 35.18 2.11
N PRO A 262 -0.30 36.35 1.76
CA PRO A 262 -0.49 37.41 2.73
C PRO A 262 -1.38 36.90 3.86
N PHE A 263 -0.91 37.02 5.09
CA PHE A 263 -1.71 36.72 6.26
C PHE A 263 -2.74 37.85 6.42
N GLU A 264 -4.02 37.56 6.21
CA GLU A 264 -5.09 38.48 6.59
C GLU A 264 -5.18 38.51 8.12
N GLY A 265 -4.38 39.38 8.73
CA GLY A 265 -4.53 39.69 10.14
C GLY A 265 -5.87 40.36 10.34
N SER A 266 -6.80 39.71 11.04
CA SER A 266 -7.95 40.41 11.58
C SER A 266 -7.43 41.52 12.51
N SER A 267 -7.55 42.78 12.07
CA SER A 267 -7.41 43.93 12.96
C SER A 267 -8.51 43.81 14.00
N ILE A 268 -8.18 43.25 15.17
CA ILE A 268 -8.96 43.46 16.38
C ILE A 268 -8.58 44.86 16.85
N ASP A 269 -9.12 45.87 16.18
CA ASP A 269 -9.10 47.24 16.66
C ASP A 269 -10.08 47.32 17.84
N GLY A 270 -9.51 47.58 19.02
CA GLY A 270 -10.24 47.71 20.27
C GLY A 270 -11.22 48.89 20.25
N ARG A 271 -12.40 48.64 20.83
CA ARG A 271 -13.23 49.64 21.50
C ARG A 271 -13.72 49.05 22.82
#